data_AF-A0A2V9SJ87-F1
#
_entry.id   AF-A0A2V9SJ87-F1
#
_cell.length_a   1.000
_cell.length_b   1.000
_cell.length_c   1.000
_cell.angle_alpha   90.00
_cell.angle_beta   90.00
_cell.angle_gamma   90.00
#
_symmetry.space_group_name_H-M   'P 1'
#
loop_
_entity.id
_entity.type
_entity.pdbx_description
1 polymer ?
#
loop_
_entity_poly.entity_id
_entity_poly.type
_entity_poly.pdbx_seq_one_letter_code
_entity_poly.pdbx_strand_id
1 'polypeptide(L)'
;MTLTIDLWDIERTSVVMTDSPQSVIERFLAGKLQPGEAVHLDLGIQYQLKTRFGTFTSLTRATYLDQFVFQFKGDRAWQVAGRTNGDWWGGSDFGIGGDAWYKWKGLSTLDWTWHNFDLNATVHFLDGFWEEIYAKKFDGFWKQHYVHPTWFTDAQLSYSLIFTPPVETAPVAGYSKGQKEVVGKEEEAPPTAAYAMPCWKKIVNNSTVTVGVNNIFGEDPPPEFGFEFGSPIGYPGFAYDNLGRFWYVRLIKKF
;
A
#
# COMPACT_ATOMS: atom_id res chain seq x y z
N MET A 1 0.20 12.98 -28.71
CA MET A 1 -0.19 11.57 -28.92
C MET A 1 1.06 10.75 -28.67
N THR A 2 1.02 9.85 -27.69
CA THR A 2 2.17 9.00 -27.35
C THR A 2 1.67 7.57 -27.35
N LEU A 3 2.24 6.75 -28.24
CA LEU A 3 2.03 5.31 -28.30
C LEU A 3 3.32 4.67 -27.80
N THR A 4 3.22 3.84 -26.76
CA THR A 4 4.34 3.05 -26.25
C THR A 4 4.02 1.59 -26.51
N ILE A 5 4.91 0.89 -27.21
CA ILE A 5 4.85 -0.56 -27.42
C ILE A 5 6.08 -1.15 -26.75
N ASP A 6 5.86 -2.03 -25.79
CA ASP A 6 6.93 -2.81 -25.17
C ASP A 6 6.94 -4.23 -25.74
N LEU A 7 8.11 -4.66 -26.19
CA LEU A 7 8.39 -6.03 -26.60
C LEU A 7 9.50 -6.56 -25.69
N TRP A 8 9.25 -7.69 -25.03
CA TRP A 8 10.20 -8.33 -24.13
C TRP A 8 10.56 -9.71 -24.67
N ASP A 9 11.85 -10.02 -24.62
CA ASP A 9 12.40 -11.35 -24.91
C ASP A 9 13.19 -11.81 -23.67
N ILE A 10 13.09 -13.09 -23.31
CA ILE A 10 13.73 -13.67 -22.14
C ILE A 10 14.56 -14.86 -22.60
N GLU A 11 15.85 -14.62 -22.84
CA GLU A 11 16.82 -15.69 -22.99
C GLU A 11 17.48 -15.99 -21.64
N ARG A 12 17.41 -17.26 -21.20
CA ARG A 12 18.11 -17.73 -20.00
C ARG A 12 19.02 -18.89 -20.36
N THR A 13 20.32 -18.66 -20.32
CA THR A 13 21.35 -19.70 -20.37
C THR A 13 21.59 -20.22 -18.95
N SER A 14 21.40 -21.54 -18.76
CA SER A 14 21.77 -22.29 -17.54
C SER A 14 20.81 -22.15 -16.34
N VAL A 15 19.56 -22.59 -16.49
CA VAL A 15 18.63 -22.74 -15.36
C VAL A 15 18.56 -24.22 -14.96
N VAL A 16 18.59 -24.52 -13.66
CA VAL A 16 18.04 -25.78 -13.12
C VAL A 16 16.67 -25.97 -13.78
N MET A 17 16.41 -27.12 -14.39
CA MET A 17 15.20 -27.37 -15.19
C MET A 17 13.93 -27.18 -14.34
N THR A 18 13.49 -25.93 -14.21
CA THR A 18 12.15 -25.59 -13.77
C THR A 18 11.27 -25.87 -14.98
N ASP A 19 10.26 -26.69 -14.74
CA ASP A 19 9.25 -26.99 -15.73
C ASP A 19 8.68 -25.69 -16.34
N SER A 20 8.37 -25.74 -17.64
CA SER A 20 7.89 -24.56 -18.34
C SER A 20 6.56 -24.07 -17.74
N PRO A 21 6.28 -22.76 -17.73
CA PRO A 21 5.01 -22.23 -17.21
C PRO A 21 3.79 -22.93 -17.83
N GLN A 22 3.86 -23.29 -19.11
CA GLN A 22 2.82 -24.02 -19.81
C GLN A 22 2.57 -25.41 -19.22
N SER A 23 3.63 -26.15 -18.88
CA SER A 23 3.48 -27.47 -18.25
C SER A 23 2.94 -27.40 -16.82
N VAL A 24 3.24 -26.33 -16.09
CA VAL A 24 2.63 -26.04 -14.77
C VAL A 24 1.13 -25.76 -14.93
N ILE A 25 0.73 -24.96 -15.94
CA ILE A 25 -0.68 -24.67 -16.24
C ILE A 25 -1.43 -25.93 -16.66
N GLU A 26 -0.85 -26.78 -17.51
CA GLU A 26 -1.47 -28.04 -17.91
C GLU A 26 -1.65 -28.99 -16.73
N ARG A 27 -0.66 -29.05 -15.82
CA ARG A 27 -0.79 -29.79 -14.56
C ARG A 27 -1.83 -29.19 -13.64
N PHE A 28 -1.91 -27.88 -13.54
CA PHE A 28 -2.95 -27.18 -12.79
C PHE A 28 -4.34 -27.57 -13.29
N LEU A 29 -4.59 -27.43 -14.60
CA LEU A 29 -5.86 -27.80 -15.23
C LEU A 29 -6.18 -29.30 -15.07
N ALA A 30 -5.15 -30.16 -15.03
CA ALA A 30 -5.29 -31.58 -14.80
C ALA A 30 -5.39 -31.98 -13.30
N GLY A 31 -5.26 -31.04 -12.36
CA GLY A 31 -5.26 -31.30 -10.92
C GLY A 31 -4.03 -32.08 -10.42
N LYS A 32 -2.89 -31.95 -11.11
CA LYS A 32 -1.64 -32.72 -10.89
C LYS A 32 -0.43 -31.81 -10.65
N LEU A 33 -0.61 -30.68 -9.97
CA LEU A 33 0.51 -29.82 -9.58
C LEU A 33 1.58 -30.61 -8.82
N GLN A 34 2.83 -30.34 -9.14
CA GLN A 34 3.96 -30.93 -8.45
C GLN A 34 4.24 -30.20 -7.13
N PRO A 35 4.93 -30.86 -6.20
CA PRO A 35 5.48 -30.22 -5.02
C PRO A 35 6.31 -28.97 -5.30
N GLY A 36 6.04 -27.90 -4.56
CA GLY A 36 6.65 -26.59 -4.73
C GLY A 36 5.94 -25.70 -5.75
N GLU A 37 4.93 -26.21 -6.48
CA GLU A 37 4.19 -25.42 -7.46
C GLU A 37 3.00 -24.70 -6.81
N ALA A 38 2.89 -23.41 -7.12
CA ALA A 38 1.79 -22.55 -6.70
C ALA A 38 1.19 -21.82 -7.89
N VAL A 39 -0.14 -21.68 -7.90
CA VAL A 39 -0.88 -20.92 -8.91
C VAL A 39 -1.55 -19.74 -8.24
N HIS A 40 -1.18 -18.55 -8.68
CA HIS A 40 -1.71 -17.27 -8.22
C HIS A 40 -2.43 -16.58 -9.37
N LEU A 41 -3.51 -15.88 -9.04
CA LEU A 41 -4.24 -14.99 -9.93
C LEU A 41 -4.09 -13.57 -9.39
N ASP A 42 -3.40 -12.72 -10.14
CA ASP A 42 -3.20 -11.31 -9.79
C ASP A 42 -4.22 -10.43 -10.54
N LEU A 43 -4.97 -9.65 -9.77
CA LEU A 43 -5.97 -8.71 -10.25
C LEU A 43 -5.53 -7.30 -9.89
N GLY A 44 -5.54 -6.40 -10.88
CA GLY A 44 -5.19 -5.00 -10.70
C GLY A 44 -6.22 -4.11 -11.38
N ILE A 45 -6.79 -3.18 -10.63
CA ILE A 45 -7.70 -2.14 -11.13
C ILE A 45 -7.13 -0.79 -10.74
N GLN A 46 -6.90 0.07 -11.73
CA GLN A 46 -6.54 1.45 -11.51
C GLN A 46 -7.56 2.36 -12.18
N TYR A 47 -8.05 3.34 -11.45
CA TYR A 47 -9.02 4.31 -11.93
C TYR A 47 -8.62 5.71 -11.50
N GLN A 48 -8.63 6.66 -12.42
CA GLN A 48 -8.33 8.05 -12.14
C GLN A 48 -9.47 8.94 -12.61
N LEU A 49 -10.06 9.68 -11.68
CA LEU A 49 -11.17 10.58 -11.92
C LEU A 49 -10.77 12.02 -11.59
N LYS A 50 -10.72 12.86 -12.62
CA LYS A 50 -10.52 14.29 -12.46
C LYS A 50 -11.86 14.99 -12.29
N THR A 51 -12.07 15.62 -11.15
CA THR A 51 -13.28 16.38 -10.81
C THR A 51 -12.97 17.86 -10.62
N ARG A 52 -14.02 18.67 -10.41
CA ARG A 52 -13.87 20.08 -10.01
C ARG A 52 -13.25 20.24 -8.60
N PHE A 53 -13.36 19.20 -7.78
CA PHE A 53 -12.87 19.16 -6.41
C PHE A 53 -11.54 18.40 -6.28
N GLY A 54 -10.79 18.26 -7.38
CA GLY A 54 -9.49 17.60 -7.38
C GLY A 54 -9.47 16.29 -8.15
N THR A 55 -8.35 15.59 -8.04
CA THR A 55 -8.11 14.34 -8.76
C THR A 55 -8.17 13.19 -7.76
N PHE A 56 -9.08 12.25 -8.00
CA PHE A 56 -9.16 10.99 -7.28
C PHE A 56 -8.42 9.92 -8.08
N THR A 57 -7.56 9.16 -7.44
CA THR A 57 -6.90 7.99 -8.01
C THR A 57 -7.19 6.81 -7.09
N SER A 58 -7.87 5.80 -7.59
CA SER A 58 -8.10 4.54 -6.90
C SER A 58 -7.24 3.46 -7.53
N LEU A 59 -6.59 2.66 -6.72
CA LEU A 59 -5.74 1.57 -7.15
C LEU A 59 -5.96 0.37 -6.24
N THR A 60 -6.59 -0.66 -6.78
CA THR A 60 -6.90 -1.89 -6.06
C THR A 60 -6.10 -3.02 -6.67
N ARG A 61 -5.33 -3.71 -5.85
CA ARG A 61 -4.62 -4.94 -6.20
C ARG A 61 -5.16 -6.06 -5.32
N ALA A 62 -5.49 -7.19 -5.92
CA ALA A 62 -5.90 -8.38 -5.20
C ALA A 62 -5.21 -9.59 -5.82
N THR A 63 -4.61 -10.42 -4.98
CA THR A 63 -4.00 -11.69 -5.38
C THR A 63 -4.80 -12.82 -4.77
N TYR A 64 -5.17 -13.80 -5.61
CA TYR A 64 -5.80 -15.03 -5.18
C TYR A 64 -4.86 -16.21 -5.36
N LEU A 65 -4.62 -16.96 -4.29
CA LEU A 65 -3.91 -18.23 -4.30
C LEU A 65 -4.94 -19.36 -4.47
N ASP A 66 -4.97 -19.97 -5.64
CA ASP A 66 -5.89 -21.08 -5.90
C ASP A 66 -5.36 -22.38 -5.31
N GLN A 67 -4.10 -22.70 -5.65
CA GLN A 67 -3.46 -23.96 -5.27
C GLN A 67 -2.00 -23.73 -4.94
N PHE A 68 -1.55 -24.31 -3.84
CA PHE A 68 -0.15 -24.42 -3.47
C PHE A 68 0.13 -25.82 -2.95
N VAL A 69 0.87 -26.61 -3.72
CA VAL A 69 1.25 -27.96 -3.31
C VAL A 69 2.61 -27.90 -2.64
N PHE A 70 2.67 -28.23 -1.36
CA PHE A 70 3.93 -28.27 -0.60
C PHE A 70 4.25 -29.71 -0.19
N GLN A 71 5.51 -30.11 -0.29
CA GLN A 71 5.98 -31.43 0.16
C GLN A 71 7.24 -31.26 1.00
N PHE A 72 7.18 -31.74 2.24
CA PHE A 72 8.38 -31.86 3.07
C PHE A 72 9.25 -33.00 2.57
N LYS A 73 10.57 -32.86 2.76
CA LYS A 73 11.54 -33.86 2.32
C LYS A 73 11.20 -35.23 2.93
N GLY A 74 10.78 -36.18 2.08
CA GLY A 74 10.44 -37.54 2.49
C GLY A 74 8.98 -37.75 2.95
N ASP A 75 8.13 -36.73 2.91
CA ASP A 75 6.69 -36.85 3.18
C ASP A 75 5.87 -36.82 1.88
N ARG A 76 4.56 -37.01 1.95
CA ARG A 76 3.62 -36.81 0.83
C ARG A 76 3.40 -35.32 0.54
N ALA A 77 2.92 -35.04 -0.67
CA ALA A 77 2.52 -33.69 -1.07
C ALA A 77 1.17 -33.30 -0.45
N TRP A 78 1.06 -32.06 0.01
CA TRP A 78 -0.13 -31.50 0.65
C TRP A 78 -0.58 -30.24 -0.09
N GLN A 79 -1.90 -30.07 -0.25
CA GLN A 79 -2.50 -28.82 -0.71
C GLN A 79 -2.65 -27.88 0.49
N VAL A 80 -1.95 -26.75 0.47
CA VAL A 80 -1.78 -25.91 1.66
C VAL A 80 -2.43 -24.53 1.55
N ALA A 81 -2.99 -24.20 0.38
CA ALA A 81 -3.70 -22.94 0.16
C ALA A 81 -4.88 -22.76 1.15
N GLY A 82 -4.88 -21.66 1.89
CA GLY A 82 -5.85 -21.31 2.94
C GLY A 82 -5.58 -21.97 4.29
N ARG A 83 -4.37 -22.47 4.53
CA ARG A 83 -3.96 -23.10 5.81
C ARG A 83 -2.81 -22.35 6.47
N THR A 84 -2.65 -22.56 7.78
CA THR A 84 -1.47 -22.14 8.53
C THR A 84 -0.23 -22.92 8.09
N ASN A 85 0.93 -22.26 8.12
CA ASN A 85 2.23 -22.89 7.91
C ASN A 85 2.72 -23.72 9.11
N GLY A 86 2.02 -23.65 10.24
CA GLY A 86 2.34 -24.35 11.48
C GLY A 86 1.60 -25.68 11.71
N ASP A 87 0.98 -26.27 10.69
CA ASP A 87 0.27 -27.55 10.83
C ASP A 87 1.19 -28.72 11.24
N TRP A 88 0.64 -29.80 11.80
CA TRP A 88 1.40 -30.95 12.30
C TRP A 88 2.28 -31.65 11.25
N TRP A 89 1.83 -31.68 9.99
CA TRP A 89 2.58 -32.22 8.84
C TRP A 89 3.50 -31.15 8.21
N GLY A 90 3.24 -29.88 8.54
CA GLY A 90 4.03 -28.70 8.26
C GLY A 90 5.40 -28.69 8.95
N GLY A 91 5.58 -29.58 9.93
CA GLY A 91 6.81 -29.73 10.70
C GLY A 91 7.31 -28.38 11.16
N SER A 92 6.60 -27.75 12.10
CA SER A 92 6.93 -26.47 12.74
C SER A 92 8.32 -25.97 12.34
N ASP A 93 8.41 -25.03 11.40
CA ASP A 93 9.59 -24.18 11.26
C ASP A 93 9.65 -23.23 12.48
N PHE A 94 9.68 -23.88 13.66
CA PHE A 94 9.49 -23.45 15.03
C PHE A 94 8.06 -22.97 15.33
N GLY A 95 7.33 -23.66 16.21
CA GLY A 95 5.97 -23.33 16.70
C GLY A 95 5.89 -22.00 17.44
N ILE A 96 6.36 -20.93 16.80
CA ILE A 96 6.58 -19.59 17.31
C ILE A 96 6.18 -18.65 16.17
N GLY A 97 4.87 -18.44 16.01
CA GLY A 97 4.27 -17.51 15.05
C GLY A 97 3.91 -18.17 13.73
N GLY A 98 2.75 -18.83 13.69
CA GLY A 98 2.20 -19.38 12.46
C GLY A 98 1.71 -18.23 11.58
N ASP A 99 2.24 -18.16 10.37
CA ASP A 99 1.63 -17.36 9.31
C ASP A 99 0.81 -18.29 8.42
N ALA A 100 0.06 -17.74 7.48
CA ALA A 100 -0.81 -18.53 6.63
C ALA A 100 -0.51 -18.37 5.15
N TRP A 101 -0.83 -19.43 4.41
CA TRP A 101 -0.96 -19.36 2.96
C TRP A 101 -2.33 -18.79 2.62
N TYR A 102 -2.50 -17.47 2.82
CA TYR A 102 -3.76 -16.77 2.56
C TYR A 102 -4.26 -17.00 1.13
N LYS A 103 -5.55 -17.29 1.00
CA LYS A 103 -6.17 -17.41 -0.33
C LYS A 103 -6.35 -16.05 -0.98
N TRP A 104 -6.80 -15.04 -0.25
CA TRP A 104 -6.87 -13.68 -0.77
C TRP A 104 -5.93 -12.73 -0.01
N LYS A 105 -5.24 -11.89 -0.77
CA LYS A 105 -4.56 -10.70 -0.25
C LYS A 105 -4.96 -9.50 -1.10
N GLY A 106 -5.41 -8.44 -0.46
CA GLY A 106 -5.88 -7.22 -1.11
C GLY A 106 -5.16 -5.98 -0.60
N LEU A 107 -4.89 -5.04 -1.50
CA LEU A 107 -4.39 -3.71 -1.19
C LEU A 107 -5.15 -2.71 -2.05
N SER A 108 -5.91 -1.82 -1.44
CA SER A 108 -6.62 -0.75 -2.13
C SER A 108 -6.15 0.61 -1.63
N THR A 109 -5.55 1.42 -2.50
CA THR A 109 -5.14 2.78 -2.20
C THR A 109 -6.07 3.77 -2.89
N LEU A 110 -6.49 4.81 -2.18
CA LEU A 110 -7.29 5.92 -2.67
C LEU A 110 -6.54 7.22 -2.39
N ASP A 111 -6.10 7.87 -3.45
CA ASP A 111 -5.45 9.17 -3.42
C ASP A 111 -6.42 10.26 -3.85
N TRP A 112 -6.46 11.37 -3.12
CA TRP A 112 -7.20 12.56 -3.49
C TRP A 112 -6.32 13.79 -3.38
N THR A 113 -6.14 14.49 -4.49
CA THR A 113 -5.28 15.68 -4.56
C THR A 113 -6.07 16.91 -4.99
N TRP A 114 -6.01 17.98 -4.19
CA TRP A 114 -6.72 19.22 -4.45
C TRP A 114 -6.08 20.42 -3.76
N HIS A 115 -5.71 21.47 -4.52
CA HIS A 115 -5.19 22.75 -3.97
C HIS A 115 -4.21 22.58 -2.80
N ASN A 116 -3.11 21.83 -3.03
CA ASN A 116 -2.07 21.52 -2.06
C ASN A 116 -2.46 20.56 -0.91
N PHE A 117 -3.72 20.12 -0.86
CA PHE A 117 -4.12 18.94 -0.09
C PHE A 117 -3.83 17.68 -0.87
N ASP A 118 -3.33 16.70 -0.15
CA ASP A 118 -3.08 15.34 -0.62
C ASP A 118 -3.57 14.40 0.48
N LEU A 119 -4.61 13.62 0.17
CA LEU A 119 -5.16 12.60 1.05
C LEU A 119 -4.83 11.25 0.44
N ASN A 120 -4.29 10.35 1.25
CA ASN A 120 -4.09 8.95 0.91
C ASN A 120 -4.86 8.11 1.93
N ALA A 121 -5.69 7.19 1.46
CA ALA A 121 -6.32 6.17 2.28
C ALA A 121 -5.95 4.81 1.73
N THR A 122 -5.50 3.90 2.58
CA THR A 122 -5.07 2.55 2.19
C THR A 122 -5.87 1.52 2.98
N VAL A 123 -6.44 0.55 2.26
CA VAL A 123 -7.13 -0.60 2.83
C VAL A 123 -6.31 -1.85 2.53
N HIS A 124 -5.83 -2.49 3.57
CA HIS A 124 -5.19 -3.81 3.52
C HIS A 124 -6.25 -4.87 3.81
N PHE A 125 -6.31 -5.93 3.01
CA PHE A 125 -7.22 -7.05 3.21
C PHE A 125 -6.43 -8.35 3.22
N LEU A 126 -6.69 -9.20 4.22
CA LEU A 126 -6.14 -10.54 4.34
C LEU A 126 -7.27 -11.52 4.61
N ASP A 127 -7.29 -12.61 3.85
CA ASP A 127 -8.29 -13.66 4.03
C ASP A 127 -8.12 -14.40 5.35
N GLY A 128 -9.15 -15.16 5.73
CA GLY A 128 -9.05 -16.11 6.81
C GLY A 128 -8.32 -17.38 6.39
N PHE A 129 -7.88 -18.15 7.37
CA PHE A 129 -7.20 -19.42 7.14
C PHE A 129 -7.57 -20.46 8.19
N TRP A 130 -7.34 -21.71 7.86
CA TRP A 130 -7.56 -22.84 8.76
C TRP A 130 -6.29 -23.20 9.50
N GLU A 131 -6.40 -23.35 10.81
CA GLU A 131 -5.35 -23.90 11.66
C GLU A 131 -5.81 -25.20 12.33
N GLU A 132 -4.88 -26.14 12.49
CA GLU A 132 -5.10 -27.34 13.30
C GLU A 132 -4.58 -27.10 14.72
N ILE A 133 -5.50 -27.14 15.70
CA ILE A 133 -5.15 -26.98 17.12
C ILE A 133 -4.68 -28.32 17.69
N TYR A 134 -5.37 -29.40 17.35
CA TYR A 134 -5.06 -30.76 17.80
C TYR A 134 -5.06 -31.72 16.63
N ALA A 135 -4.03 -32.58 16.57
CA ALA A 135 -3.88 -33.57 15.52
C ALA A 135 -4.14 -34.96 16.07
N LYS A 136 -4.96 -35.74 15.37
CA LYS A 136 -5.31 -37.11 15.76
C LYS A 136 -4.09 -38.03 15.96
N LYS A 137 -2.99 -37.73 15.26
CA LYS A 137 -1.74 -38.51 15.30
C LYS A 137 -0.95 -38.32 16.60
N PHE A 138 -1.11 -37.17 17.26
CA PHE A 138 -0.39 -36.81 18.48
C PHE A 138 -1.32 -36.83 19.71
N ASP A 139 -2.48 -36.21 19.61
CA ASP A 139 -3.41 -36.00 20.74
C ASP A 139 -4.56 -37.01 20.82
N GLY A 140 -4.75 -37.83 19.78
CA GLY A 140 -5.82 -38.82 19.70
C GLY A 140 -7.20 -38.25 19.30
N PHE A 141 -7.36 -36.92 19.26
CA PHE A 141 -8.54 -36.24 18.73
C PHE A 141 -8.13 -35.13 17.76
N TRP A 142 -9.08 -34.69 16.93
CA TRP A 142 -8.85 -33.69 15.89
C TRP A 142 -9.71 -32.46 16.15
N LYS A 143 -9.09 -31.28 16.09
CA LYS A 143 -9.78 -29.99 16.22
C LYS A 143 -9.11 -28.95 15.33
N GLN A 144 -9.92 -28.28 14.52
CA GLN A 144 -9.51 -27.15 13.71
C GLN A 144 -10.21 -25.86 14.16
N HIS A 145 -9.54 -24.75 13.92
CA HIS A 145 -10.06 -23.40 14.10
C HIS A 145 -9.89 -22.61 12.81
N TYR A 146 -10.86 -21.74 12.54
CA TYR A 146 -10.82 -20.85 11.41
C TYR A 146 -10.51 -19.45 11.91
N VAL A 147 -9.36 -18.92 11.51
CA VAL A 147 -8.97 -17.55 11.78
C VAL A 147 -9.72 -16.66 10.78
N HIS A 148 -10.46 -15.69 11.29
CA HIS A 148 -11.32 -14.84 10.46
C HIS A 148 -10.53 -13.88 9.55
N PRO A 149 -11.05 -13.55 8.35
CA PRO A 149 -10.47 -12.53 7.49
C PRO A 149 -10.51 -11.15 8.17
N THR A 150 -9.53 -10.30 7.87
CA THR A 150 -9.42 -8.96 8.46
C THR A 150 -9.04 -7.90 7.42
N TRP A 151 -9.35 -6.66 7.77
CA TRP A 151 -9.13 -5.49 6.94
C TRP A 151 -8.59 -4.33 7.79
N PHE A 152 -7.45 -3.76 7.39
CA PHE A 152 -6.86 -2.63 8.09
C PHE A 152 -6.98 -1.39 7.22
N THR A 153 -7.47 -0.31 7.80
CA THR A 153 -7.64 0.97 7.10
C THR A 153 -6.71 2.01 7.69
N ASP A 154 -5.83 2.53 6.86
CA ASP A 154 -4.89 3.58 7.16
C ASP A 154 -5.28 4.83 6.37
N ALA A 155 -5.07 6.02 6.95
CA ALA A 155 -5.22 7.25 6.20
C ALA A 155 -4.18 8.29 6.60
N GLN A 156 -3.84 9.12 5.62
CA GLN A 156 -2.91 10.21 5.73
C GLN A 156 -3.48 11.43 5.01
N LEU A 157 -3.39 12.59 5.65
CA LEU A 157 -3.71 13.88 5.05
C LEU A 157 -2.49 14.78 5.14
N SER A 158 -2.06 15.29 3.99
CA SER A 158 -0.94 16.21 3.83
C SER A 158 -1.42 17.54 3.26
N TYR A 159 -0.85 18.64 3.75
CA TYR A 159 -1.07 19.97 3.23
C TYR A 159 0.25 20.70 3.00
N SER A 160 0.46 21.19 1.78
CA SER A 160 1.66 21.96 1.41
C SER A 160 1.39 23.46 1.42
N LEU A 161 2.10 24.17 2.30
CA LEU A 161 2.05 25.62 2.45
C LEU A 161 2.93 26.27 1.39
N ILE A 162 2.35 26.61 0.25
CA ILE A 162 3.03 27.33 -0.84
C ILE A 162 2.46 28.75 -0.90
N PHE A 163 3.30 29.73 -0.59
CA PHE A 163 3.01 31.15 -0.75
C PHE A 163 3.78 31.67 -1.97
N THR A 164 3.07 31.98 -3.04
CA THR A 164 3.64 32.75 -4.14
C THR A 164 3.73 34.22 -3.71
N PRO A 165 4.87 34.90 -3.89
CA PRO A 165 4.90 36.35 -3.74
C PRO A 165 3.89 36.98 -4.70
N PRO A 166 3.19 38.07 -4.32
CA PRO A 166 2.35 38.79 -5.27
C PRO A 166 3.22 39.21 -6.45
N VAL A 167 2.86 38.78 -7.65
CA VAL A 167 3.48 39.27 -8.88
C VAL A 167 3.11 40.74 -8.97
N GLU A 168 4.11 41.62 -8.84
CA GLU A 168 3.93 43.03 -9.13
C GLU A 168 3.44 43.13 -10.59
N THR A 169 2.18 43.51 -10.79
CA THR A 169 1.75 44.09 -12.06
C THR A 169 2.38 45.47 -12.17
N ALA A 170 3.69 45.51 -12.43
CA ALA A 170 4.34 46.73 -12.84
C ALA A 170 3.68 47.17 -14.15
N PRO A 171 3.09 48.38 -14.26
CA PRO A 171 2.77 48.92 -15.56
C PRO A 171 4.08 49.04 -16.33
N VAL A 172 4.20 48.31 -17.44
CA VAL A 172 5.34 48.42 -18.35
C VAL A 172 5.39 49.87 -18.82
N ALA A 173 6.36 50.63 -18.33
CA ALA A 173 6.60 51.99 -18.74
C ALA A 173 7.14 51.99 -20.16
N GLY A 174 6.25 52.26 -21.12
CA GLY A 174 6.63 52.52 -22.51
C GLY A 174 5.67 51.88 -23.50
N TYR A 175 4.50 52.49 -23.70
CA TYR A 175 3.82 52.63 -25.00
C TYR A 175 2.53 53.43 -24.79
N SER A 176 2.57 54.73 -25.09
CA SER A 176 1.51 55.46 -25.82
C SER A 176 1.92 56.93 -26.00
N LYS A 177 2.03 57.32 -27.26
CA LYS A 177 2.29 58.67 -27.75
C LYS A 177 1.19 59.66 -27.33
N GLY A 178 1.61 60.86 -26.95
CA GLY A 178 0.92 62.12 -27.26
C GLY A 178 0.00 62.70 -26.18
N GLN A 179 0.47 63.73 -25.46
CA GLN A 179 -0.02 65.12 -25.53
C GLN A 179 0.36 65.94 -24.27
N LYS A 180 0.98 67.10 -24.55
CA LYS A 180 1.02 68.40 -23.83
C LYS A 180 1.59 68.52 -22.41
N GLU A 181 2.47 69.52 -22.31
CA GLU A 181 3.10 70.10 -21.12
C GLU A 181 2.10 70.52 -20.04
N VAL A 182 2.41 70.22 -18.77
CA VAL A 182 2.14 71.12 -17.63
C VAL A 182 3.33 71.05 -16.67
N VAL A 183 3.85 72.23 -16.35
CA VAL A 183 4.92 72.55 -15.40
C VAL A 183 4.45 72.33 -13.95
N GLY A 184 5.32 71.75 -13.11
CA GLY A 184 5.46 72.15 -11.71
C GLY A 184 5.11 71.11 -10.63
N LYS A 185 6.05 71.00 -9.68
CA LYS A 185 6.06 70.32 -8.38
C LYS A 185 6.43 68.84 -8.35
N GLU A 186 7.64 68.61 -7.82
CA GLU A 186 8.05 67.38 -7.14
C GLU A 186 6.95 66.99 -6.15
N GLU A 187 6.25 65.90 -6.46
CA GLU A 187 5.39 65.19 -5.54
C GLU A 187 6.07 63.84 -5.33
N GLU A 188 6.58 63.64 -4.12
CA GLU A 188 7.21 62.40 -3.68
C GLU A 188 6.31 61.23 -4.07
N ALA A 189 6.87 60.32 -4.88
CA ALA A 189 6.22 59.05 -5.17
C ALA A 189 5.79 58.41 -3.84
N PRO A 190 4.52 57.99 -3.69
CA PRO A 190 4.12 57.25 -2.51
C PRO A 190 5.06 56.05 -2.39
N PRO A 191 5.58 55.73 -1.20
CA PRO A 191 6.51 54.62 -1.06
C PRO A 191 5.78 53.40 -1.62
N THR A 192 6.35 52.83 -2.67
CA THR A 192 6.07 51.48 -3.11
C THR A 192 6.35 50.62 -1.89
N ALA A 193 5.29 50.36 -1.12
CA ALA A 193 5.29 49.35 -0.09
C ALA A 193 5.51 48.05 -0.85
N ALA A 194 6.79 47.72 -1.07
CA ALA A 194 7.23 46.38 -1.40
C ALA A 194 6.53 45.52 -0.37
N TYR A 195 5.49 44.80 -0.81
CA TYR A 195 4.64 44.00 0.06
C TYR A 195 5.46 42.79 0.46
N ALA A 196 6.46 43.03 1.31
CA ALA A 196 7.38 42.04 1.80
C ALA A 196 6.52 41.03 2.53
N MET A 197 6.50 39.79 2.03
CA MET A 197 5.76 38.71 2.66
C MET A 197 6.08 38.71 4.17
N PRO A 198 5.05 38.70 5.05
CA PRO A 198 5.25 38.66 6.49
C PRO A 198 6.30 37.63 6.88
N CYS A 199 7.16 37.93 7.86
CA CYS A 199 8.29 37.06 8.22
C CYS A 199 7.87 35.62 8.53
N TRP A 200 6.69 35.43 9.14
CA TRP A 200 6.11 34.10 9.38
C TRP A 200 5.73 33.36 8.09
N LYS A 201 5.26 34.06 7.05
CA LYS A 201 5.02 33.47 5.72
C LYS A 201 6.33 33.05 5.07
N LYS A 202 7.42 33.80 5.23
CA LYS A 202 8.76 33.37 4.75
C LYS A 202 9.26 32.12 5.49
N ILE A 203 9.04 32.05 6.79
CA ILE A 203 9.46 30.89 7.62
C ILE A 203 8.65 29.63 7.28
N VAL A 204 7.35 29.75 7.00
CA VAL A 204 6.46 28.60 6.79
C VAL A 204 6.31 28.21 5.30
N ASN A 205 6.72 29.06 4.37
CA ASN A 205 6.67 28.76 2.92
C ASN A 205 7.42 27.47 2.58
N ASN A 206 6.94 26.69 1.61
CA ASN A 206 7.53 25.40 1.22
C ASN A 206 7.60 24.36 2.36
N SER A 207 6.66 24.45 3.32
CA SER A 207 6.51 23.42 4.37
C SER A 207 5.31 22.53 4.06
N THR A 208 5.48 21.22 4.20
CA THR A 208 4.41 20.23 4.09
C THR A 208 4.15 19.65 5.48
N VAL A 209 2.92 19.80 5.96
CA VAL A 209 2.46 19.16 7.19
C VAL A 209 1.66 17.93 6.80
N THR A 210 1.95 16.80 7.42
CA THR A 210 1.24 15.54 7.22
C THR A 210 0.74 15.04 8.57
N VAL A 211 -0.52 14.66 8.64
CA VAL A 211 -1.10 13.93 9.78
C VAL A 211 -1.58 12.58 9.25
N GLY A 212 -1.22 11.50 9.91
CA GLY A 212 -1.66 10.18 9.52
C GLY A 212 -2.07 9.32 10.71
N VAL A 213 -2.88 8.31 10.39
CA VAL A 213 -3.44 7.34 11.32
C VAL A 213 -3.33 5.98 10.68
N ASN A 214 -2.63 5.08 11.34
CA ASN A 214 -2.68 3.66 11.00
C ASN A 214 -3.78 3.01 11.84
N ASN A 215 -4.50 2.07 11.24
CA ASN A 215 -5.61 1.35 11.85
C ASN A 215 -6.66 2.30 12.46
N ILE A 216 -7.34 3.07 11.61
CA ILE A 216 -8.33 4.10 12.01
C ILE A 216 -9.43 3.53 12.91
N PHE A 217 -9.89 2.32 12.59
CA PHE A 217 -10.96 1.64 13.31
C PHE A 217 -10.48 0.99 14.62
N GLY A 218 -9.17 0.87 14.83
CA GLY A 218 -8.61 0.21 16.01
C GLY A 218 -8.97 -1.27 16.07
N GLU A 219 -8.94 -1.94 14.93
CA GLU A 219 -9.19 -3.38 14.84
C GLU A 219 -8.01 -4.15 15.42
N ASP A 220 -8.30 -5.15 16.24
CA ASP A 220 -7.30 -6.07 16.76
C ASP A 220 -7.01 -7.16 15.72
N PRO A 221 -5.76 -7.66 15.66
CA PRO A 221 -5.43 -8.79 14.80
C PRO A 221 -6.26 -10.02 15.19
N PRO A 222 -6.59 -10.90 14.23
CA PRO A 222 -7.45 -12.04 14.51
C PRO A 222 -6.71 -13.03 15.41
N PRO A 223 -7.42 -13.67 16.37
CA PRO A 223 -6.79 -14.60 17.29
C PRO A 223 -6.31 -15.84 16.54
N GLU A 224 -5.08 -16.25 16.82
CA GLU A 224 -4.46 -17.47 16.32
C GLU A 224 -4.10 -18.34 17.52
N PHE A 225 -4.48 -19.61 17.48
CA PHE A 225 -4.16 -20.55 18.54
C PHE A 225 -2.91 -21.37 18.24
N GLY A 226 -2.55 -21.62 16.98
CA GLY A 226 -1.41 -22.46 16.62
C GLY A 226 -1.58 -23.95 17.01
N PHE A 227 -0.63 -24.78 16.55
CA PHE A 227 -0.62 -26.21 16.79
C PHE A 227 0.02 -26.58 18.15
N GLU A 228 -0.62 -27.45 18.93
CA GLU A 228 -0.16 -28.00 20.23
C GLU A 228 0.26 -26.97 21.30
N PHE A 229 1.48 -26.43 21.20
CA PHE A 229 2.09 -25.53 22.20
C PHE A 229 1.55 -24.11 22.17
N GLY A 230 0.67 -23.82 21.20
CA GLY A 230 0.00 -22.54 21.07
C GLY A 230 0.83 -21.50 20.30
N SER A 231 0.17 -20.48 19.74
CA SER A 231 0.84 -19.27 19.27
C SER A 231 1.25 -18.44 20.49
N PRO A 232 2.55 -18.22 20.78
CA PRO A 232 2.99 -17.48 21.97
C PRO A 232 2.57 -16.00 21.93
N ILE A 233 2.22 -15.50 20.74
CA ILE A 233 1.79 -14.12 20.48
C ILE A 233 0.26 -14.02 20.45
N GLY A 234 -0.45 -15.12 20.19
CA GLY A 234 -1.92 -15.20 20.17
C GLY A 234 -2.57 -14.61 18.91
N TYR A 235 -1.77 -14.20 17.93
CA TYR A 235 -2.18 -13.73 16.60
C TYR A 235 -1.04 -13.95 15.59
N PRO A 236 -1.30 -13.87 14.27
CA PRO A 236 -0.29 -14.10 13.23
C PRO A 236 0.75 -12.97 13.18
N GLY A 237 1.83 -13.09 13.96
CA GLY A 237 2.82 -12.03 14.18
C GLY A 237 3.68 -11.63 12.98
N PHE A 238 3.68 -12.41 11.91
CA PHE A 238 4.36 -12.06 10.64
C PHE A 238 3.48 -11.23 9.71
N ALA A 239 2.16 -11.38 9.81
CA ALA A 239 1.20 -10.69 8.97
C ALA A 239 0.63 -9.43 9.63
N TYR A 240 0.59 -9.39 10.96
CA TYR A 240 -0.01 -8.31 11.74
C TYR A 240 0.94 -7.76 12.81
N ASP A 241 0.73 -6.49 13.15
CA ASP A 241 1.45 -5.78 14.20
C ASP A 241 0.53 -5.55 15.42
N ASN A 242 1.10 -5.45 16.63
CA ASN A 242 0.35 -5.21 17.87
C ASN A 242 0.17 -3.72 18.20
N LEU A 243 0.71 -2.81 17.40
CA LEU A 243 0.66 -1.37 17.69
C LEU A 243 -0.77 -0.79 17.74
N GLY A 244 -1.75 -1.47 17.16
CA GLY A 244 -3.13 -1.01 17.13
C GLY A 244 -3.26 0.32 16.38
N ARG A 245 -4.16 1.20 16.86
CA ARG A 245 -4.36 2.53 16.26
C ARG A 245 -3.20 3.47 16.59
N PHE A 246 -2.45 3.88 15.57
CA PHE A 246 -1.27 4.73 15.72
C PHE A 246 -1.41 6.05 14.97
N TRP A 247 -1.30 7.17 15.68
CA TRP A 247 -1.31 8.52 15.10
C TRP A 247 0.10 9.07 14.98
N TYR A 248 0.39 9.72 13.85
CA TYR A 248 1.66 10.40 13.64
C TYR A 248 1.48 11.74 12.93
N VAL A 249 2.43 12.64 13.18
CA VAL A 249 2.53 13.93 12.52
C VAL A 249 3.93 14.07 11.95
N ARG A 250 4.02 14.51 10.70
CA ARG A 250 5.29 14.75 10.01
C ARG A 250 5.30 16.15 9.45
N LEU A 251 6.42 16.86 9.65
CA LEU A 251 6.67 18.16 9.05
C LEU A 251 7.88 18.06 8.14
N ILE A 252 7.74 18.46 6.88
CA ILE A 252 8.83 18.55 5.92
C ILE A 252 8.99 20.00 5.52
N LYS A 253 10.21 20.53 5.61
CA LYS A 253 10.55 21.88 5.17
C LYS A 253 11.54 21.79 4.01
N LYS A 254 11.21 22.43 2.88
CA LYS A 254 12.16 22.63 1.77
C LYS A 254 12.76 24.04 1.86
N PHE A 255 14.08 24.12 1.77
CA PHE A 255 14.86 25.36 1.78
C PHE A 255 15.09 25.86 0.36
#